data_AF-A0A4V1UFA4-F1
#
_entry.id   AF-A0A4V1UFA4-F1
#
_cell.length_a   1.000
_cell.length_b   1.000
_cell.length_c   1.000
_cell.angle_alpha   90.00
_cell.angle_beta   90.00
_cell.angle_gamma   90.00
#
_symmetry.space_group_name_H-M   'P 1'
#
loop_
_entity.id
_entity.type
_entity.pdbx_description
1 polymer ?
#
loop_
_entity_poly.entity_id
_entity_poly.type
_entity_poly.pdbx_seq_one_letter_code
_entity_poly.pdbx_strand_id
1 'polypeptide(L)'
;MKVVDTRFIEAPQPVNDNLFPYRNYLTMSANQSAQDDGLYSYDSFGGSKKQSDNSFLWWCAGAHQKLLKQFPSEHTKYSGLGGVVLATFVLASLSSGYAVYSIFGNIWWTILFGLIWGLIIFNLDRFLVSTMRKYGVSRRKQFWMTVPRLFLALLIGLTIARPLELKIFEKEIDIKVIENIHSKMQLNDSLLQLENLKSMATARLERDRLIVRKTALEDTLHQLRQAYVQEADGTGGSMSRGIENLTRLKMNVYNNARMQFEPELISLAADINSQDSLLKTSLASLEEKRKEYESTARANVGFLERNKA
;
A
#
# COMPACT_ATOMS: atom_id res chain seq x y z
N MET A 1 28.13 -71.32 10.74
CA MET A 1 28.57 -72.69 10.37
C MET A 1 29.16 -72.62 8.96
N LYS A 2 30.35 -73.21 8.77
CA LYS A 2 31.32 -73.10 7.62
C LYS A 2 32.15 -71.80 7.63
N VAL A 3 33.41 -71.72 8.10
CA VAL A 3 34.70 -72.45 7.86
C VAL A 3 35.50 -71.81 6.71
N VAL A 4 36.85 -71.83 6.88
CA VAL A 4 38.00 -71.45 6.01
C VAL A 4 38.69 -70.15 6.53
N ASP A 5 39.68 -70.18 7.43
CA ASP A 5 41.13 -70.58 7.32
C ASP A 5 41.81 -70.01 6.06
N THR A 6 42.97 -69.34 6.07
CA THR A 6 44.27 -69.79 6.61
C THR A 6 45.24 -68.60 6.78
N ARG A 7 46.12 -68.71 7.77
CA ARG A 7 47.22 -67.78 8.14
C ARG A 7 48.57 -68.13 7.49
N PHE A 8 49.54 -67.24 7.74
CA PHE A 8 51.02 -67.38 7.77
C PHE A 8 51.75 -67.06 6.45
N ILE A 9 52.94 -66.43 6.41
CA ILE A 9 54.18 -66.65 7.19
C ILE A 9 55.06 -65.36 7.23
N GLU A 10 55.91 -65.22 8.26
CA GLU A 10 56.84 -64.12 8.56
C GLU A 10 58.33 -64.60 8.60
N ALA A 11 59.29 -63.69 8.24
CA ALA A 11 60.75 -63.61 8.54
C ALA A 11 61.78 -64.60 7.89
N PRO A 12 63.15 -64.36 7.87
CA PRO A 12 64.03 -63.33 8.52
C PRO A 12 65.21 -62.69 7.66
N GLN A 13 66.05 -61.82 8.25
CA GLN A 13 67.28 -61.09 7.75
C GLN A 13 68.60 -61.93 7.87
N PRO A 14 69.78 -61.58 7.24
CA PRO A 14 70.86 -60.76 7.90
C PRO A 14 72.00 -60.06 7.03
N VAL A 15 72.76 -59.11 7.65
CA VAL A 15 74.24 -58.73 7.54
C VAL A 15 74.80 -58.09 6.22
N ASN A 16 75.23 -56.81 6.15
CA ASN A 16 76.48 -56.07 6.54
C ASN A 16 77.60 -55.97 5.46
N ASP A 17 78.12 -54.75 5.24
CA ASP A 17 79.54 -54.32 5.13
C ASP A 17 79.89 -53.24 4.05
N ASN A 18 80.28 -52.06 4.56
CA ASN A 18 81.38 -51.17 4.15
C ASN A 18 81.45 -50.55 2.73
N LEU A 19 81.36 -49.21 2.63
CA LEU A 19 82.49 -48.32 2.23
C LEU A 19 82.06 -46.83 2.22
N PHE A 20 82.60 -46.04 3.15
CA PHE A 20 82.95 -44.62 2.93
C PHE A 20 84.36 -44.59 2.29
N PRO A 21 84.88 -43.50 1.62
CA PRO A 21 84.64 -42.09 1.99
C PRO A 21 84.82 -40.94 0.94
N TYR A 22 84.50 -39.71 1.38
CA TYR A 22 85.14 -38.39 1.14
C TYR A 22 85.33 -37.74 -0.27
N ARG A 23 84.69 -36.55 -0.43
CA ARG A 23 85.30 -35.20 -0.59
C ARG A 23 85.51 -34.55 -1.99
N ASN A 24 84.86 -33.39 -2.13
CA ASN A 24 85.18 -32.13 -2.84
C ASN A 24 85.83 -32.13 -4.23
N TYR A 25 85.15 -31.49 -5.19
CA TYR A 25 85.78 -30.61 -6.18
C TYR A 25 84.94 -29.33 -6.40
N LEU A 26 85.48 -28.21 -5.90
CA LEU A 26 85.26 -26.87 -6.41
C LEU A 26 86.51 -26.51 -7.20
N THR A 27 86.39 -26.11 -8.46
CA THR A 27 87.02 -24.89 -9.04
C THR A 27 86.80 -24.80 -10.55
N MET A 28 86.03 -23.78 -10.93
CA MET A 28 86.31 -22.77 -11.98
C MET A 28 86.83 -23.22 -13.36
N SER A 29 86.06 -22.90 -14.40
CA SER A 29 86.32 -21.78 -15.33
C SER A 29 85.90 -22.12 -16.75
N ALA A 30 84.94 -21.38 -17.32
CA ALA A 30 85.04 -20.79 -18.65
C ALA A 30 83.76 -19.99 -18.97
N ASN A 31 84.01 -18.81 -19.51
CA ASN A 31 83.13 -17.69 -19.77
C ASN A 31 82.66 -17.77 -21.23
N GLN A 32 81.35 -17.74 -21.52
CA GLN A 32 80.82 -17.08 -22.73
C GLN A 32 79.28 -16.99 -22.72
N SER A 33 78.86 -15.72 -22.78
CA SER A 33 77.58 -15.14 -23.15
C SER A 33 76.80 -15.87 -24.25
N ALA A 34 75.50 -16.11 -24.03
CA ALA A 34 74.40 -15.54 -24.81
C ALA A 34 73.04 -16.21 -24.46
N GLN A 35 72.02 -15.35 -24.35
CA GLN A 35 70.61 -15.62 -24.68
C GLN A 35 69.68 -16.24 -23.62
N ASP A 36 69.15 -15.33 -22.80
CA ASP A 36 67.74 -15.12 -22.46
C ASP A 36 66.70 -16.17 -22.90
N ASP A 37 65.95 -16.69 -21.92
CA ASP A 37 64.49 -16.85 -22.01
C ASP A 37 63.85 -16.86 -20.60
N GLY A 38 63.41 -15.68 -20.18
CA GLY A 38 62.15 -15.43 -19.46
C GLY A 38 61.85 -16.14 -18.13
N LEU A 39 62.34 -15.59 -17.01
CA LEU A 39 61.78 -15.89 -15.69
C LEU A 39 61.71 -14.64 -14.79
N TYR A 40 60.55 -13.99 -14.81
CA TYR A 40 60.02 -13.00 -13.86
C TYR A 40 61.04 -12.09 -13.15
N SER A 41 61.45 -11.01 -13.83
CA SER A 41 62.03 -9.83 -13.16
C SER A 41 60.91 -9.00 -12.51
N TYR A 42 60.96 -8.86 -11.18
CA TYR A 42 60.22 -7.82 -10.46
C TYR A 42 61.05 -6.54 -10.50
N ASP A 43 60.96 -5.81 -11.61
CA ASP A 43 61.59 -4.50 -11.73
C ASP A 43 60.74 -3.42 -11.05
N SER A 44 61.25 -3.01 -9.89
CA SER A 44 61.48 -1.62 -9.51
C SER A 44 60.64 -0.56 -10.24
N PHE A 45 59.44 -0.30 -9.71
CA PHE A 45 58.89 1.06 -9.72
C PHE A 45 58.94 1.60 -8.29
N GLY A 46 60.07 2.25 -8.00
CA GLY A 46 60.23 3.18 -6.90
C GLY A 46 59.25 4.35 -7.05
N GLY A 47 58.04 4.14 -6.56
CA GLY A 47 57.15 5.22 -6.16
C GLY A 47 57.12 5.22 -4.64
N SER A 48 57.67 6.28 -4.02
CA SER A 48 57.48 6.59 -2.60
C SER A 48 55.99 6.81 -2.33
N LYS A 49 55.22 5.71 -2.23
CA LYS A 49 53.87 5.73 -1.67
C LYS A 49 54.06 5.77 -0.16
N LYS A 50 53.86 6.96 0.39
CA LYS A 50 53.58 7.19 1.81
C LYS A 50 52.68 6.04 2.29
N GLN A 51 53.18 5.18 3.16
CA GLN A 51 52.39 4.11 3.76
C GLN A 51 51.20 4.78 4.45
N SER A 52 50.04 4.79 3.79
CA SER A 52 48.80 5.07 4.49
C SER A 52 48.67 3.95 5.49
N ASP A 53 48.53 4.30 6.77
CA ASP A 53 48.24 3.34 7.81
C ASP A 53 46.94 2.62 7.44
N ASN A 54 47.06 1.47 6.78
CA ASN A 54 45.94 0.57 6.45
C ASN A 54 45.32 -0.02 7.72
N SER A 55 45.76 0.44 8.91
CA SER A 55 45.27 0.09 10.23
C SER A 55 43.77 0.30 10.37
N PHE A 56 43.22 1.36 9.77
CA PHE A 56 41.78 1.64 9.78
C PHE A 56 41.00 0.65 8.91
N LEU A 57 41.47 0.36 7.69
CA LEU A 57 40.84 -0.64 6.82
C LEU A 57 40.96 -2.06 7.39
N TRP A 58 42.09 -2.40 8.01
CA TRP A 58 42.27 -3.66 8.73
C TRP A 58 41.37 -3.75 9.97
N TRP A 59 41.13 -2.63 10.64
CA TRP A 59 40.17 -2.54 11.74
C TRP A 59 38.73 -2.74 11.24
N CYS A 60 38.35 -2.09 10.14
CA CYS A 60 37.04 -2.28 9.49
C CYS A 60 36.83 -3.74 9.04
N ALA A 61 37.87 -4.42 8.55
CA ALA A 61 37.82 -5.83 8.17
C ALA A 61 37.72 -6.80 9.37
N GLY A 62 37.83 -6.31 10.61
CA GLY A 62 37.84 -7.15 11.81
C GLY A 62 39.12 -7.99 11.97
N ALA A 63 40.22 -7.62 11.30
CA ALA A 63 41.48 -8.36 11.34
C ALA A 63 42.33 -8.00 12.56
N HIS A 64 43.00 -8.99 13.17
CA HIS A 64 43.90 -8.75 14.30
C HIS A 64 45.22 -8.12 13.80
N GLN A 65 45.37 -6.81 14.02
CA GLN A 65 46.45 -5.96 13.48
C GLN A 65 47.86 -6.50 13.76
N LYS A 66 48.07 -7.13 14.93
CA LYS A 66 49.37 -7.72 15.33
C LYS A 66 49.75 -8.96 14.51
N LEU A 67 48.77 -9.75 14.08
CA LEU A 67 48.98 -11.00 13.32
C LEU A 67 49.17 -10.71 11.82
N LEU A 68 48.52 -9.66 11.30
CA LEU A 68 48.65 -9.24 9.91
C LEU A 68 50.02 -8.64 9.60
N LYS A 69 50.62 -7.90 10.56
CA LYS A 69 51.95 -7.28 10.40
C LYS A 69 53.07 -8.31 10.17
N GLN A 70 52.84 -9.58 10.48
CA GLN A 70 53.78 -10.68 10.29
C GLN A 70 53.72 -11.31 8.89
N PHE A 71 52.67 -11.06 8.09
CA PHE A 71 52.48 -11.66 6.76
C PHE A 71 52.14 -10.60 5.71
N PRO A 72 53.13 -10.07 4.96
CA PRO A 72 52.94 -8.95 4.05
C PRO A 72 52.01 -9.27 2.87
N SER A 73 51.94 -10.53 2.44
CA SER A 73 51.13 -11.00 1.31
C SER A 73 49.62 -10.90 1.55
N GLU A 74 49.17 -10.85 2.80
CA GLU A 74 47.74 -10.82 3.14
C GLU A 74 47.18 -9.39 3.31
N HIS A 75 48.04 -8.36 3.39
CA HIS A 75 47.63 -6.97 3.64
C HIS A 75 46.60 -6.43 2.63
N THR A 76 46.83 -6.68 1.34
CA THR A 76 45.96 -6.20 0.25
C THR A 76 44.59 -6.86 0.30
N LYS A 77 44.50 -8.14 0.68
CA LYS A 77 43.26 -8.90 0.79
C LYS A 77 42.38 -8.41 1.94
N TYR A 78 42.95 -8.21 3.12
CA TYR A 78 42.20 -7.67 4.26
C TYR A 78 41.87 -6.18 4.10
N SER A 79 42.72 -5.41 3.42
CA SER A 79 42.40 -4.03 3.05
C SER A 79 41.23 -3.96 2.07
N GLY A 80 41.15 -4.88 1.09
CA GLY A 80 40.02 -5.01 0.18
C GLY A 80 38.73 -5.40 0.89
N LEU A 81 38.78 -6.38 1.80
CA LEU A 81 37.63 -6.78 2.62
C LEU A 81 37.12 -5.63 3.51
N GLY A 82 38.03 -4.90 4.16
CA GLY A 82 37.66 -3.72 4.96
C GLY A 82 37.09 -2.59 4.13
N GLY A 83 37.60 -2.40 2.90
CA GLY A 83 37.08 -1.44 1.94
C GLY A 83 35.66 -1.75 1.50
N VAL A 84 35.34 -3.03 1.22
CA VAL A 84 33.97 -3.45 0.87
C VAL A 84 33.00 -3.22 2.04
N VAL A 85 33.38 -3.60 3.27
CA VAL A 85 32.56 -3.37 4.47
C VAL A 85 32.31 -1.87 4.71
N LEU A 86 33.32 -1.03 4.50
CA LEU A 86 33.19 0.42 4.63
C LEU A 86 32.31 1.02 3.52
N ALA A 87 32.42 0.53 2.29
CA ALA A 87 31.56 0.95 1.19
C ALA A 87 30.09 0.61 1.48
N THR A 88 29.82 -0.61 1.99
CA THR A 88 28.47 -1.00 2.41
C THR A 88 27.94 -0.11 3.53
N PHE A 89 28.77 0.22 4.53
CA PHE A 89 28.40 1.15 5.62
C PHE A 89 27.96 2.52 5.09
N VAL A 90 28.75 3.13 4.20
CA VAL A 90 28.44 4.45 3.66
C VAL A 90 27.16 4.42 2.83
N LEU A 91 27.01 3.43 1.95
CA LEU A 91 25.84 3.29 1.09
C LEU A 91 24.57 3.02 1.90
N ALA A 92 24.67 2.18 2.92
CA ALA A 92 23.58 1.91 3.87
C ALA A 92 23.15 3.17 4.64
N SER A 93 24.12 3.95 5.14
CA SER A 93 23.86 5.18 5.89
C SER A 93 23.13 6.21 5.02
N LEU A 94 23.57 6.37 3.77
CA LEU A 94 22.94 7.27 2.80
C LEU A 94 21.53 6.80 2.41
N SER A 95 21.36 5.50 2.16
CA SER A 95 20.06 4.91 1.80
C SER A 95 19.04 5.05 2.94
N SER A 96 19.41 4.66 4.16
CA SER A 96 18.53 4.81 5.33
C SER A 96 18.27 6.29 5.65
N GLY A 97 19.27 7.16 5.50
CA GLY A 97 19.10 8.60 5.72
C GLY A 97 18.04 9.18 4.77
N TYR A 98 18.12 8.85 3.48
CA TYR A 98 17.13 9.28 2.50
C TYR A 98 15.73 8.77 2.82
N ALA A 99 15.58 7.51 3.21
CA ALA A 99 14.29 6.92 3.59
C ALA A 99 13.66 7.63 4.80
N VAL A 100 14.44 7.88 5.86
CA VAL A 100 13.98 8.58 7.07
C VAL A 100 13.64 10.05 6.76
N TYR A 101 14.42 10.70 5.90
CA TYR A 101 14.12 12.07 5.45
C TYR A 101 12.77 12.15 4.73
N SER A 102 12.48 11.18 3.86
CA SER A 102 11.20 11.11 3.14
C SER A 102 9.99 10.94 4.07
N ILE A 103 10.16 10.24 5.20
CA ILE A 103 9.08 9.99 6.16
C ILE A 103 8.89 11.16 7.14
N PHE A 104 9.98 11.67 7.72
CA PHE A 104 9.91 12.61 8.86
C PHE A 104 10.25 14.06 8.50
N GLY A 105 10.88 14.32 7.35
CA GLY A 105 11.27 15.66 6.90
C GLY A 105 12.26 16.41 7.79
N ASN A 106 12.85 15.75 8.80
CA ASN A 106 13.73 16.38 9.78
C ASN A 106 15.17 15.88 9.65
N ILE A 107 16.08 16.81 9.32
CA ILE A 107 17.49 16.53 9.05
C ILE A 107 18.23 15.93 10.26
N TRP A 108 17.86 16.31 11.49
CA TRP A 108 18.48 15.81 12.71
C TRP A 108 18.19 14.32 12.91
N TRP A 109 16.94 13.93 12.73
CA TRP A 109 16.52 12.52 12.82
C TRP A 109 17.10 11.70 11.68
N THR A 110 17.19 12.26 10.47
CA THR A 110 17.84 11.63 9.32
C THR A 110 19.30 11.26 9.60
N ILE A 111 20.10 12.19 10.12
CA ILE A 111 21.52 11.95 10.40
C ILE A 111 21.67 10.91 11.53
N LEU A 112 20.88 11.06 12.60
CA LEU A 112 20.93 10.16 13.75
C LEU A 112 20.58 8.71 13.36
N PHE A 113 19.43 8.51 12.70
CA PHE A 113 18.99 7.18 12.28
C PHE A 113 19.87 6.61 11.16
N GLY A 114 20.30 7.43 10.20
CA GLY A 114 21.21 6.99 9.13
C GLY A 114 22.53 6.46 9.68
N LEU A 115 23.11 7.14 10.67
CA LEU A 115 24.37 6.73 11.30
C LEU A 115 24.19 5.47 12.16
N ILE A 116 23.12 5.41 12.96
CA ILE A 116 22.80 4.23 13.79
C ILE A 116 22.58 2.98 12.92
N TRP A 117 21.78 3.10 11.86
CA TRP A 117 21.50 1.99 10.96
C TRP A 117 22.77 1.62 10.17
N GLY A 118 23.52 2.60 9.65
CA GLY A 118 24.86 2.35 9.12
C GLY A 118 25.73 1.52 10.06
N LEU A 119 25.84 1.93 11.33
CA LEU A 119 26.63 1.24 12.35
C LEU A 119 26.17 -0.21 12.58
N ILE A 120 24.87 -0.47 12.53
CA ILE A 120 24.32 -1.83 12.64
C ILE A 120 24.76 -2.68 11.43
N ILE A 121 24.68 -2.18 10.19
CA ILE A 121 25.19 -2.90 9.01
C ILE A 121 26.69 -3.13 9.14
N PHE A 122 27.44 -2.10 9.51
CA PHE A 122 28.88 -2.19 9.68
C PHE A 122 29.27 -3.24 10.72
N ASN A 123 28.57 -3.28 11.85
CA ASN A 123 28.80 -4.27 12.91
C ASN A 123 28.48 -5.69 12.43
N LEU A 124 27.37 -5.85 11.72
CA LEU A 124 26.92 -7.13 11.17
C LEU A 124 27.86 -7.64 10.07
N ASP A 125 28.24 -6.80 9.11
CA ASP A 125 29.18 -7.14 8.03
C ASP A 125 30.57 -7.47 8.58
N ARG A 126 31.05 -6.72 9.58
CA ARG A 126 32.31 -7.02 10.29
C ARG A 126 32.23 -8.36 11.01
N PHE A 127 31.13 -8.64 11.69
CA PHE A 127 30.91 -9.93 12.35
C PHE A 127 30.93 -11.08 11.33
N LEU A 128 30.37 -10.89 10.14
CA LEU A 128 30.29 -11.92 9.10
C LEU A 128 31.63 -12.20 8.44
N VAL A 129 32.42 -11.16 8.16
CA VAL A 129 33.80 -11.31 7.69
C VAL A 129 34.65 -12.04 8.73
N SER A 130 34.43 -11.78 10.03
CA SER A 130 35.19 -12.41 11.11
C SER A 130 34.81 -13.88 11.36
N THR A 131 33.55 -14.26 11.18
CA THR A 131 33.03 -15.60 11.49
C THR A 131 33.17 -16.62 10.36
N MET A 132 33.29 -16.17 9.10
CA MET A 132 33.57 -17.05 7.96
C MET A 132 34.97 -17.70 7.99
N ARG A 133 35.82 -17.36 8.96
CA ARG A 133 37.22 -17.79 9.03
C ARG A 133 37.46 -19.14 9.74
N LYS A 134 36.47 -20.04 9.81
CA LYS A 134 36.76 -21.45 10.18
C LYS A 134 37.09 -22.27 8.93
N TYR A 135 38.39 -22.38 8.65
CA TYR A 135 38.96 -23.32 7.69
C TYR A 135 38.51 -24.76 8.04
N GLY A 136 37.94 -25.47 7.07
CA GLY A 136 37.73 -26.93 7.16
C GLY A 136 36.30 -27.47 7.04
N VAL A 137 35.28 -26.67 6.70
CA VAL A 137 33.89 -27.15 6.57
C VAL A 137 33.45 -27.30 5.11
N SER A 138 32.91 -28.47 4.76
CA SER A 138 32.37 -28.81 3.43
C SER A 138 31.46 -27.73 2.84
N ARG A 139 31.51 -27.51 1.51
CA ARG A 139 30.72 -26.49 0.77
C ARG A 139 29.22 -26.52 1.12
N ARG A 140 28.66 -27.72 1.40
CA ARG A 140 27.26 -27.89 1.83
C ARG A 140 26.95 -27.29 3.20
N LYS A 141 27.89 -27.37 4.16
CA LYS A 141 27.72 -26.84 5.52
C LYS A 141 27.89 -25.32 5.57
N GLN A 142 28.70 -24.76 4.68
CA GLN A 142 28.80 -23.30 4.47
C GLN A 142 27.50 -22.71 3.90
N PHE A 143 26.86 -23.40 2.95
CA PHE A 143 25.58 -22.99 2.39
C PHE A 143 24.46 -23.01 3.45
N TRP A 144 24.32 -24.11 4.20
CA TRP A 144 23.30 -24.22 5.25
C TRP A 144 23.46 -23.19 6.38
N MET A 145 24.70 -22.77 6.68
CA MET A 145 24.97 -21.71 7.67
C MET A 145 24.61 -20.32 7.14
N THR A 146 24.54 -20.13 5.82
CA THR A 146 24.21 -18.85 5.17
C THR A 146 22.70 -18.67 4.95
N VAL A 147 21.92 -19.76 4.92
CA VAL A 147 20.46 -19.71 4.70
C VAL A 147 19.69 -18.93 5.77
N PRO A 148 19.92 -19.13 7.09
CA PRO A 148 19.24 -18.34 8.12
C PRO A 148 19.51 -16.83 8.00
N ARG A 149 20.69 -16.46 7.50
CA ARG A 149 21.10 -15.07 7.25
C ARG A 149 20.32 -14.44 6.10
N LEU A 150 20.11 -15.18 5.01
CA LEU A 150 19.27 -14.72 3.89
C LEU A 150 17.82 -14.56 4.33
N PHE A 151 17.31 -15.50 5.14
CA PHE A 151 15.96 -15.42 5.69
C PHE A 151 15.76 -14.22 6.61
N LEU A 152 16.73 -13.93 7.50
CA LEU A 152 16.68 -12.76 8.37
C LEU A 152 16.72 -11.44 7.58
N ALA A 153 17.57 -11.36 6.55
CA ALA A 153 17.64 -10.19 5.68
C ALA A 153 16.32 -9.97 4.89
N LEU A 154 15.70 -11.05 4.42
CA LEU A 154 14.39 -11.01 3.77
C LEU A 154 13.29 -10.54 4.73
N LEU A 155 13.31 -11.04 5.97
CA LEU A 155 12.35 -10.66 7.01
C LEU A 155 12.46 -9.17 7.36
N ILE A 156 13.68 -8.66 7.58
CA ILE A 156 13.93 -7.23 7.83
C ILE A 156 13.49 -6.39 6.61
N GLY A 157 13.82 -6.84 5.39
CA GLY A 157 13.42 -6.17 4.17
C GLY A 157 11.90 -6.07 4.02
N LEU A 158 11.16 -7.17 4.27
CA LEU A 158 9.70 -7.19 4.20
C LEU A 158 9.05 -6.31 5.28
N THR A 159 9.54 -6.38 6.51
CA THR A 159 9.02 -5.60 7.63
C THR A 159 9.23 -4.09 7.44
N ILE A 160 10.34 -3.68 6.79
CA ILE A 160 10.61 -2.26 6.49
C ILE A 160 9.91 -1.82 5.20
N ALA A 161 9.79 -2.69 4.19
CA ALA A 161 9.19 -2.34 2.91
C ALA A 161 7.71 -1.99 3.02
N ARG A 162 6.93 -2.74 3.82
CA ARG A 162 5.48 -2.50 3.98
C ARG A 162 5.10 -1.10 4.50
N PRO A 163 5.69 -0.56 5.58
CA PRO A 163 5.36 0.79 6.03
C PRO A 163 5.84 1.86 5.04
N LEU A 164 6.97 1.65 4.37
CA LEU A 164 7.48 2.57 3.33
C LEU A 164 6.59 2.60 2.09
N GLU A 165 6.11 1.44 1.63
CA GLU A 165 5.15 1.30 0.54
C GLU A 165 3.87 2.06 0.85
N LEU A 166 3.27 1.82 2.02
CA LEU A 166 2.07 2.55 2.43
C LEU A 166 2.32 4.06 2.52
N LYS A 167 3.50 4.48 2.99
CA LYS A 167 3.86 5.90 3.16
C LYS A 167 4.08 6.64 1.84
N ILE A 168 4.75 5.98 0.88
CA ILE A 168 5.00 6.58 -0.44
C ILE A 168 3.74 6.59 -1.31
N PHE A 169 2.84 5.62 -1.10
CA PHE A 169 1.59 5.49 -1.84
C PHE A 169 0.35 6.03 -1.10
N GLU A 170 0.50 6.75 0.02
CA GLU A 170 -0.65 7.31 0.78
C GLU A 170 -1.63 8.04 -0.14
N LYS A 171 -1.10 8.87 -1.06
CA LYS A 171 -1.91 9.65 -1.98
C LYS A 171 -2.69 8.78 -2.98
N GLU A 172 -2.07 7.73 -3.52
CA GLU A 172 -2.72 6.85 -4.50
C GLU A 172 -3.75 5.94 -3.82
N ILE A 173 -3.41 5.44 -2.63
CA ILE A 173 -4.29 4.62 -1.80
C ILE A 173 -5.51 5.44 -1.39
N ASP A 174 -5.35 6.68 -0.93
CA ASP A 174 -6.46 7.53 -0.55
C ASP A 174 -7.40 7.80 -1.74
N ILE A 175 -6.87 8.02 -2.95
CA ILE A 175 -7.68 8.15 -4.17
C ILE A 175 -8.45 6.86 -4.47
N LYS A 176 -7.77 5.71 -4.41
CA LYS A 176 -8.39 4.40 -4.67
C LYS A 176 -9.46 4.04 -3.65
N VAL A 177 -9.26 4.39 -2.39
CA VAL A 177 -10.22 4.18 -1.31
C VAL A 177 -11.45 5.08 -1.51
N ILE A 178 -11.25 6.36 -1.86
CA ILE A 178 -12.35 7.27 -2.19
C ILE A 178 -13.13 6.76 -3.42
N GLU A 179 -12.46 6.29 -4.46
CA GLU A 179 -13.08 5.71 -5.66
C GLU A 179 -13.96 4.48 -5.32
N ASN A 180 -13.42 3.56 -4.51
CA ASN A 180 -14.16 2.37 -4.05
C ASN A 180 -15.37 2.75 -3.20
N ILE A 181 -15.22 3.70 -2.29
CA ILE A 181 -16.31 4.20 -1.45
C ILE A 181 -17.39 4.83 -2.32
N HIS A 182 -17.01 5.68 -3.27
CA HIS A 182 -17.96 6.32 -4.18
C HIS A 182 -18.72 5.28 -5.02
N SER A 183 -18.03 4.24 -5.52
CA SER A 183 -18.66 3.14 -6.25
C SER A 183 -19.67 2.38 -5.38
N LYS A 184 -19.31 2.07 -4.12
CA LYS A 184 -20.22 1.44 -3.14
C LYS A 184 -21.42 2.35 -2.80
N MET A 185 -21.20 3.66 -2.68
CA MET A 185 -22.26 4.65 -2.44
C MET A 185 -23.23 4.71 -3.61
N GLN A 186 -22.74 4.77 -4.86
CA GLN A 186 -23.59 4.78 -6.04
C GLN A 186 -24.47 3.54 -6.14
N LEU A 187 -23.89 2.37 -5.82
CA LEU A 187 -24.63 1.11 -5.79
C LEU A 187 -25.73 1.17 -4.72
N ASN A 188 -25.41 1.60 -3.49
CA ASN A 188 -26.38 1.72 -2.41
C ASN A 188 -27.51 2.72 -2.74
N ASP A 189 -27.17 3.92 -3.24
CA ASP A 189 -28.10 4.95 -3.68
C ASP A 189 -29.08 4.38 -4.74
N SER A 190 -28.58 3.59 -5.69
CA SER A 190 -29.42 2.97 -6.72
C SER A 190 -30.41 1.93 -6.15
N LEU A 191 -29.98 1.13 -5.17
CA LEU A 191 -30.85 0.14 -4.51
C LEU A 191 -31.92 0.83 -3.67
N LEU A 192 -31.55 1.85 -2.91
CA LEU A 192 -32.49 2.65 -2.12
C LEU A 192 -33.54 3.34 -3.00
N GLN A 193 -33.13 3.85 -4.15
CA GLN A 193 -34.06 4.42 -5.12
C GLN A 193 -35.02 3.35 -5.65
N LEU A 194 -34.52 2.18 -6.09
CA LEU A 194 -35.37 1.11 -6.62
C LEU A 194 -36.42 0.62 -5.61
N GLU A 195 -36.04 0.49 -4.34
CA GLU A 195 -36.95 0.12 -3.25
C GLU A 195 -38.08 1.15 -3.11
N ASN A 196 -37.73 2.44 -3.07
CA ASN A 196 -38.68 3.50 -2.78
C ASN A 196 -39.48 3.96 -4.00
N LEU A 197 -38.97 3.77 -5.22
CA LEU A 197 -39.61 4.20 -6.47
C LEU A 197 -41.04 3.67 -6.60
N LYS A 198 -41.28 2.40 -6.26
CA LYS A 198 -42.62 1.80 -6.35
C LYS A 198 -43.61 2.48 -5.40
N SER A 199 -43.24 2.61 -4.13
CA SER A 199 -44.09 3.23 -3.10
C SER A 199 -44.34 4.72 -3.37
N MET A 200 -43.33 5.44 -3.86
CA MET A 200 -43.46 6.85 -4.23
C MET A 200 -44.29 7.03 -5.49
N ALA A 201 -44.15 6.14 -6.48
CA ALA A 201 -44.94 6.19 -7.70
C ALA A 201 -46.44 5.98 -7.39
N THR A 202 -46.78 5.01 -6.53
CA THR A 202 -48.18 4.77 -6.15
C THR A 202 -48.78 5.97 -5.40
N ALA A 203 -48.06 6.51 -4.41
CA ALA A 203 -48.51 7.67 -3.66
C ALA A 203 -48.65 8.93 -4.55
N ARG A 204 -47.74 9.14 -5.50
CA ARG A 204 -47.85 10.23 -6.50
C ARG A 204 -49.05 10.06 -7.41
N LEU A 205 -49.28 8.86 -7.92
CA LEU A 205 -50.43 8.58 -8.80
C LEU A 205 -51.76 8.80 -8.06
N GLU A 206 -51.87 8.35 -6.81
CA GLU A 206 -53.05 8.61 -5.99
C GLU A 206 -53.27 10.09 -5.74
N ARG A 207 -52.21 10.82 -5.37
CA ARG A 207 -52.23 12.27 -5.17
C ARG A 207 -52.67 13.01 -6.42
N ASP A 208 -52.14 12.66 -7.59
CA ASP A 208 -52.50 13.30 -8.85
C ASP A 208 -53.94 13.01 -9.24
N ARG A 209 -54.44 11.79 -8.99
CA ARG A 209 -55.86 11.44 -9.17
C ARG A 209 -56.77 12.29 -8.28
N LEU A 210 -56.39 12.49 -7.01
CA LEU A 210 -57.15 13.31 -6.06
C LEU A 210 -57.17 14.78 -6.48
N ILE A 211 -56.04 15.30 -6.96
CA ILE A 211 -55.95 16.67 -7.47
C ILE A 211 -56.84 16.86 -8.69
N VAL A 212 -56.78 15.95 -9.67
CA VAL A 212 -57.64 16.03 -10.87
C VAL A 212 -59.12 16.02 -10.48
N ARG A 213 -59.51 15.20 -9.50
CA ARG A 213 -60.88 15.17 -9.00
C ARG A 213 -61.27 16.49 -8.33
N LYS A 214 -60.41 17.02 -7.47
CA LYS A 214 -60.61 18.30 -6.79
C LYS A 214 -60.76 19.45 -7.78
N THR A 215 -59.85 19.57 -8.75
CA THR A 215 -59.87 20.64 -9.74
C THR A 215 -61.12 20.56 -10.62
N ALA A 216 -61.56 19.36 -11.01
CA ALA A 216 -62.80 19.19 -11.78
C ALA A 216 -64.05 19.70 -11.03
N LEU A 217 -64.12 19.47 -9.71
CA LEU A 217 -65.20 19.99 -8.87
C LEU A 217 -65.12 21.52 -8.72
N GLU A 218 -63.92 22.05 -8.48
CA GLU A 218 -63.67 23.49 -8.40
C GLU A 218 -64.04 24.19 -9.72
N ASP A 219 -63.65 23.62 -10.85
CA ASP A 219 -63.99 24.11 -12.19
C ASP A 219 -65.51 24.13 -12.42
N THR A 220 -66.20 23.07 -12.01
CA THR A 220 -67.67 23.00 -12.10
C THR A 220 -68.32 24.11 -11.25
N LEU A 221 -67.84 24.32 -10.02
CA LEU A 221 -68.32 25.42 -9.17
C LEU A 221 -68.00 26.79 -9.76
N HIS A 222 -66.81 26.96 -10.36
CA HIS A 222 -66.42 28.20 -11.02
C HIS A 222 -67.29 28.50 -12.24
N GLN A 223 -67.60 27.50 -13.05
CA GLN A 223 -68.50 27.61 -14.21
C GLN A 223 -69.91 28.00 -13.77
N LEU A 224 -70.48 27.30 -12.78
CA LEU A 224 -71.80 27.63 -12.23
C LEU A 224 -71.85 29.05 -11.63
N ARG A 225 -70.78 29.44 -10.94
CA ARG A 225 -70.63 30.78 -10.39
C ARG A 225 -70.61 31.85 -11.49
N GLN A 226 -69.79 31.64 -12.52
CA GLN A 226 -69.70 32.56 -13.65
C GLN A 226 -71.05 32.66 -14.39
N ALA A 227 -71.76 31.56 -14.56
CA ALA A 227 -73.03 31.52 -15.28
C ALA A 227 -74.14 32.35 -14.60
N TYR A 228 -74.20 32.40 -13.26
CA TYR A 228 -75.17 33.27 -12.56
C TYR A 228 -74.69 34.73 -12.49
N VAL A 229 -73.38 34.97 -12.35
CA VAL A 229 -72.81 36.33 -12.35
C VAL A 229 -73.05 37.00 -13.70
N GLN A 230 -72.79 36.31 -14.80
CA GLN A 230 -73.07 36.81 -16.15
C GLN A 230 -74.56 37.12 -16.37
N GLU A 231 -75.44 36.30 -15.82
CA GLU A 231 -76.88 36.55 -15.87
C GLU A 231 -77.26 37.80 -15.07
N ALA A 232 -76.72 37.96 -13.85
CA ALA A 232 -76.96 39.12 -13.01
C ALA A 232 -76.43 40.43 -13.63
N ASP A 233 -75.28 40.37 -14.30
CA ASP A 233 -74.63 41.50 -14.97
C ASP A 233 -75.27 41.85 -16.33
N GLY A 234 -76.21 41.03 -16.81
CA GLY A 234 -76.88 41.18 -18.10
C GLY A 234 -75.99 40.86 -19.31
N THR A 235 -74.87 40.18 -19.11
CA THR A 235 -74.00 39.65 -20.18
C THR A 235 -74.35 38.22 -20.58
N GLY A 236 -75.25 37.59 -19.82
CA GLY A 236 -75.79 36.26 -20.07
C GLY A 236 -76.90 36.22 -21.13
N GLY A 237 -77.57 35.07 -21.23
CA GLY A 237 -78.54 34.80 -22.29
C GLY A 237 -79.84 35.61 -22.25
N SER A 238 -80.25 36.11 -21.08
CA SER A 238 -81.46 36.97 -20.95
C SER A 238 -81.19 38.43 -21.28
N MET A 239 -79.92 38.86 -21.40
CA MET A 239 -79.50 40.26 -21.62
C MET A 239 -80.15 41.28 -20.66
N SER A 240 -80.64 40.82 -19.51
CA SER A 240 -81.42 41.60 -18.54
C SER A 240 -80.61 41.70 -17.25
N ARG A 241 -80.43 42.93 -16.74
CA ARG A 241 -79.62 43.18 -15.54
C ARG A 241 -80.45 42.99 -14.27
N GLY A 242 -79.86 42.34 -13.27
CA GLY A 242 -80.43 42.23 -11.94
C GLY A 242 -80.80 40.81 -11.52
N ILE A 243 -81.44 40.72 -10.35
CA ILE A 243 -81.76 39.46 -9.67
C ILE A 243 -83.19 39.04 -10.03
N GLU A 244 -83.38 38.66 -11.29
CA GLU A 244 -84.63 38.15 -11.83
C GLU A 244 -84.83 36.64 -11.54
N ASN A 245 -85.93 36.07 -12.01
CA ASN A 245 -86.26 34.64 -11.80
C ASN A 245 -85.16 33.70 -12.32
N LEU A 246 -84.60 33.97 -13.50
CA LEU A 246 -83.53 33.14 -14.08
C LEU A 246 -82.23 33.23 -13.26
N THR A 247 -81.83 34.43 -12.85
CA THR A 247 -80.66 34.67 -11.98
C THR A 247 -80.82 33.93 -10.65
N ARG A 248 -82.01 33.99 -10.02
CA ARG A 248 -82.31 33.25 -8.78
C ARG A 248 -82.23 31.73 -8.97
N LEU A 249 -82.72 31.22 -10.10
CA LEU A 249 -82.64 29.79 -10.42
C LEU A 249 -81.17 29.36 -10.55
N LYS A 250 -80.35 30.09 -11.31
CA LYS A 250 -78.91 29.80 -11.45
C LYS A 250 -78.16 29.93 -10.12
N MET A 251 -78.51 30.93 -9.30
CA MET A 251 -77.95 31.10 -7.95
C MET A 251 -78.31 29.93 -7.04
N ASN A 252 -79.55 29.43 -7.09
CA ASN A 252 -79.97 28.25 -6.34
C ASN A 252 -79.19 27.00 -6.78
N VAL A 253 -79.04 26.78 -8.09
CA VAL A 253 -78.24 25.67 -8.63
C VAL A 253 -76.80 25.73 -8.11
N TYR A 254 -76.17 26.90 -8.13
CA TYR A 254 -74.83 27.09 -7.56
C TYR A 254 -74.79 26.77 -6.06
N ASN A 255 -75.73 27.30 -5.28
CA ASN A 255 -75.78 27.05 -3.83
C ASN A 255 -76.00 25.56 -3.50
N ASN A 256 -76.87 24.87 -4.25
CA ASN A 256 -77.09 23.44 -4.11
C ASN A 256 -75.83 22.63 -4.44
N ALA A 257 -75.18 22.92 -5.58
CA ALA A 257 -73.94 22.28 -5.98
C ALA A 257 -72.83 22.52 -4.95
N ARG A 258 -72.71 23.75 -4.43
CA ARG A 258 -71.76 24.08 -3.37
C ARG A 258 -71.98 23.24 -2.12
N MET A 259 -73.22 23.16 -1.62
CA MET A 259 -73.53 22.35 -0.43
C MET A 259 -73.22 20.86 -0.63
N GLN A 260 -73.40 20.34 -1.85
CA GLN A 260 -73.10 18.94 -2.18
C GLN A 260 -71.59 18.68 -2.28
N PHE A 261 -70.83 19.60 -2.88
CA PHE A 261 -69.39 19.41 -3.13
C PHE A 261 -68.49 19.84 -1.97
N GLU A 262 -68.94 20.72 -1.08
CA GLU A 262 -68.16 21.19 0.07
C GLU A 262 -67.60 20.05 0.96
N PRO A 263 -68.38 19.05 1.40
CA PRO A 263 -67.83 17.94 2.18
C PRO A 263 -66.81 17.10 1.39
N GLU A 264 -67.03 16.91 0.08
CA GLU A 264 -66.11 16.16 -0.80
C GLU A 264 -64.81 16.94 -1.02
N LEU A 265 -64.86 18.26 -1.18
CA LEU A 265 -63.67 19.11 -1.31
C LEU A 265 -62.82 19.09 -0.03
N ILE A 266 -63.47 19.07 1.14
CA ILE A 266 -62.77 18.95 2.43
C ILE A 266 -62.09 17.58 2.55
N SER A 267 -62.78 16.49 2.21
CA SER A 267 -62.17 15.15 2.26
C SER A 267 -61.01 15.02 1.27
N LEU A 268 -61.19 15.49 0.04
CA LEU A 268 -60.13 15.50 -0.97
C LEU A 268 -58.90 16.30 -0.52
N ALA A 269 -59.10 17.45 0.12
CA ALA A 269 -57.99 18.24 0.66
C ALA A 269 -57.26 17.51 1.79
N ALA A 270 -57.98 16.82 2.67
CA ALA A 270 -57.37 16.00 3.72
C ALA A 270 -56.58 14.82 3.13
N ASP A 271 -57.13 14.13 2.13
CA ASP A 271 -56.48 13.00 1.47
C ASP A 271 -55.22 13.46 0.72
N ILE A 272 -55.26 14.59 0.02
CA ILE A 272 -54.07 15.18 -0.64
C ILE A 272 -52.98 15.49 0.40
N ASN A 273 -53.34 16.13 1.52
CA ASN A 273 -52.38 16.42 2.58
C ASN A 273 -51.77 15.14 3.18
N SER A 274 -52.56 14.07 3.29
CA SER A 274 -52.08 12.77 3.76
C SER A 274 -51.02 12.20 2.80
N GLN A 275 -51.26 12.24 1.50
CA GLN A 275 -50.34 11.75 0.47
C GLN A 275 -49.06 12.61 0.41
N ASP A 276 -49.19 13.93 0.49
CA ASP A 276 -48.04 14.84 0.55
C ASP A 276 -47.18 14.58 1.79
N SER A 277 -47.80 14.28 2.93
CA SER A 277 -47.08 13.93 4.17
C SER A 277 -46.34 12.59 4.07
N LEU A 278 -46.93 11.59 3.41
CA LEU A 278 -46.30 10.29 3.13
C LEU A 278 -45.09 10.47 2.22
N LEU A 279 -45.26 11.20 1.11
CA LEU A 279 -44.16 11.50 0.18
C LEU A 279 -43.02 12.25 0.86
N LYS A 280 -43.34 13.25 1.69
CA LYS A 280 -42.34 14.01 2.45
C LYS A 280 -41.58 13.13 3.45
N THR A 281 -42.27 12.24 4.14
CA THR A 281 -41.66 11.30 5.09
C THR A 281 -40.77 10.29 4.39
N SER A 282 -41.20 9.76 3.25
CA SER A 282 -40.40 8.84 2.43
C SER A 282 -39.16 9.54 1.83
N LEU A 283 -39.25 10.82 1.46
CA LEU A 283 -38.08 11.60 1.02
C LEU A 283 -37.11 11.87 2.18
N ALA A 284 -37.63 12.23 3.36
CA ALA A 284 -36.81 12.49 4.54
C ALA A 284 -36.06 11.23 4.99
N SER A 285 -36.73 10.07 5.01
CA SER A 285 -36.10 8.80 5.39
C SER A 285 -35.04 8.33 4.38
N LEU A 286 -35.24 8.60 3.08
CA LEU A 286 -34.21 8.40 2.06
C LEU A 286 -32.97 9.26 2.30
N GLU A 287 -33.16 10.54 2.59
CA GLU A 287 -32.07 11.48 2.86
C GLU A 287 -31.30 11.10 4.14
N GLU A 288 -32.02 10.68 5.19
CA GLU A 288 -31.44 10.21 6.44
C GLU A 288 -30.58 8.96 6.23
N LYS A 289 -31.12 7.93 5.55
CA LYS A 289 -30.35 6.72 5.20
C LYS A 289 -29.10 7.09 4.41
N ARG A 290 -29.20 8.00 3.44
CA ARG A 290 -28.05 8.47 2.66
C ARG A 290 -26.97 9.11 3.53
N LYS A 291 -27.36 10.00 4.45
CA LYS A 291 -26.43 10.65 5.39
C LYS A 291 -25.79 9.63 6.35
N GLU A 292 -26.56 8.66 6.82
CA GLU A 292 -26.05 7.58 7.67
C GLU A 292 -25.00 6.74 6.93
N TYR A 293 -25.28 6.31 5.69
CA TYR A 293 -24.30 5.62 4.85
C TYR A 293 -23.07 6.47 4.55
N GLU A 294 -23.22 7.77 4.29
CA GLU A 294 -22.10 8.68 4.08
C GLU A 294 -21.22 8.79 5.33
N SER A 295 -21.84 8.92 6.51
CA SER A 295 -21.13 9.02 7.78
C SER A 295 -20.40 7.73 8.14
N THR A 296 -21.04 6.57 7.95
CA THR A 296 -20.44 5.26 8.23
C THR A 296 -19.34 4.93 7.22
N ALA A 297 -19.53 5.25 5.94
CA ALA A 297 -18.49 5.08 4.92
C ALA A 297 -17.26 5.94 5.23
N ARG A 298 -17.44 7.20 5.66
CA ARG A 298 -16.35 8.08 6.10
C ARG A 298 -15.67 7.61 7.38
N ALA A 299 -16.44 7.12 8.35
CA ALA A 299 -15.89 6.59 9.61
C ALA A 299 -15.10 5.29 9.39
N ASN A 300 -15.52 4.47 8.43
CA ASN A 300 -14.87 3.19 8.10
C ASN A 300 -13.61 3.33 7.23
N VAL A 301 -13.19 4.56 6.84
CA VAL A 301 -11.90 4.87 6.17
C VAL A 301 -10.72 4.75 7.15
N GLY A 302 -10.73 3.70 7.96
CA GLY A 302 -9.70 3.36 8.92
C GLY A 302 -8.52 2.65 8.26
N PHE A 303 -7.60 2.21 9.11
CA PHE A 303 -6.39 1.46 8.74
C PHE A 303 -6.67 0.21 7.88
N LEU A 304 -7.82 -0.44 8.05
CA LEU A 304 -8.16 -1.68 7.36
C LEU A 304 -8.53 -1.50 5.89
N GLU A 305 -9.24 -0.43 5.50
CA GLU A 305 -9.55 -0.16 4.09
C GLU A 305 -8.28 0.27 3.35
N ARG A 306 -7.40 1.04 4.01
CA ARG A 306 -6.09 1.43 3.47
C ARG A 306 -5.09 0.27 3.31
N ASN A 307 -5.25 -0.81 4.07
CA ASN A 307 -4.41 -2.00 3.93
C ASN A 307 -4.95 -2.99 2.88
N LYS A 308 -6.25 -2.91 2.55
CA LYS A 308 -6.92 -3.78 1.57
C LYS A 308 -6.86 -3.23 0.14
N ALA A 309 -6.66 -1.93 -0.02
CA ALA A 309 -6.42 -1.27 -1.31
C ALA A 309 -5.01 -1.60 -1.83
#